data_AF-A0A918NGL2-F1
#
_entry.id   AF-A0A918NGL2-F1
#
_cell.length_a   1.000
_cell.length_b   1.000
_cell.length_c   1.000
_cell.angle_alpha   90.00
_cell.angle_beta   90.00
_cell.angle_gamma   90.00
#
_symmetry.space_group_name_H-M   'P 1'
#
loop_
_entity.id
_entity.type
_entity.pdbx_description
1 polymer ?
#
loop_
_entity_poly.entity_id
_entity_poly.type
_entity_poly.pdbx_seq_one_letter_code
_entity_poly.pdbx_strand_id
1 'polypeptide(L)'
;MRTQLINSPFGRLPNGLNLLGRMIWIAILILPWAWWYSTTDVTTYWQYGAPPGQVWYVLSKLFGLYAAVLLWLQALCGLLKPTPYAAWLPSWARARHGILGAISVLVVTAHIGSFVMAVSLRKNSIEWPLLLPNVKDFYHASITVGLTAFFLLLLAATAAGLRNRIGPIWRRVHRLMPGVIALGLLHGFLIGTETRYGFYTVFYSALALTFILALVARWRTARVIKRALS
;
A
#
# COMPACT_ATOMS: atom_id res chain seq x y z
N MET A 1 -33.91 -22.41 -19.28
CA MET A 1 -33.84 -23.02 -17.94
C MET A 1 -32.82 -22.23 -17.12
N ARG A 2 -33.30 -21.26 -16.32
CA ARG A 2 -32.48 -20.36 -15.50
C ARG A 2 -32.09 -21.11 -14.23
N THR A 3 -30.80 -21.42 -14.13
CA THR A 3 -30.17 -22.07 -12.98
C THR A 3 -30.61 -21.37 -11.69
N GLN A 4 -31.30 -22.11 -10.83
CA GLN A 4 -31.62 -21.67 -9.48
C GLN A 4 -30.32 -21.26 -8.80
N LEU A 5 -30.26 -19.96 -8.51
CA LEU A 5 -29.17 -19.35 -7.80
C LEU A 5 -28.97 -20.09 -6.49
N ILE A 6 -27.78 -20.66 -6.38
CA ILE A 6 -27.17 -21.21 -5.19
C ILE A 6 -27.55 -20.30 -4.01
N ASN A 7 -28.49 -20.77 -3.19
CA ASN A 7 -28.68 -20.29 -1.83
C ASN A 7 -27.36 -20.59 -1.12
N SER A 8 -26.42 -19.65 -1.16
CA SER A 8 -25.15 -19.83 -0.48
C SER A 8 -25.47 -20.06 1.00
N PRO A 9 -24.97 -21.14 1.63
CA PRO A 9 -25.19 -21.41 3.06
C PRO A 9 -24.58 -20.32 3.95
N PHE A 10 -23.84 -19.39 3.35
CA PHE A 10 -23.56 -18.08 3.92
C PHE A 10 -24.82 -17.21 3.81
N GLY A 11 -25.76 -17.45 4.75
CA GLY A 11 -26.87 -16.54 5.00
C GLY A 11 -26.38 -15.11 5.06
N ARG A 12 -27.18 -14.16 4.55
CA ARG A 12 -26.88 -12.72 4.43
C ARG A 12 -25.97 -12.27 5.58
N LEU A 13 -24.66 -12.30 5.34
CA LEU A 13 -23.72 -11.77 6.33
C LEU A 13 -24.13 -10.31 6.48
N PRO A 14 -24.35 -9.84 7.73
CA PRO A 14 -24.80 -8.49 7.95
C PRO A 14 -23.86 -7.59 7.19
N ASN A 15 -24.45 -6.70 6.40
CA ASN A 15 -23.76 -5.71 5.60
C ASN A 15 -22.50 -5.24 6.34
N GLY A 16 -21.40 -4.97 5.65
CA GLY A 16 -20.21 -4.29 6.21
C GLY A 16 -20.52 -2.84 6.68
N LEU A 17 -21.57 -2.67 7.48
CA LEU A 17 -22.28 -1.48 7.94
C LEU A 17 -22.56 -1.55 9.45
N ASN A 18 -22.21 -2.62 10.17
CA ASN A 18 -22.27 -2.58 11.62
C ASN A 18 -21.25 -1.52 12.09
N LEU A 19 -21.67 -0.62 12.99
CA LEU A 19 -20.88 0.52 13.48
C LEU A 19 -19.43 0.13 13.79
N LEU A 20 -19.23 -1.03 14.42
CA LEU A 20 -17.92 -1.60 14.74
C LEU A 20 -16.99 -1.73 13.53
N GLY A 21 -17.47 -2.23 12.40
CA GLY A 21 -16.65 -2.38 11.19
C GLY A 21 -16.20 -1.03 10.63
N ARG A 22 -17.06 0.00 10.70
CA ARG A 22 -16.68 1.37 10.33
C ARG A 22 -15.62 1.93 11.26
N MET A 23 -15.77 1.71 12.56
CA MET A 23 -14.79 2.14 13.57
C MET A 23 -13.42 1.50 13.34
N ILE A 24 -13.37 0.20 13.01
CA ILE A 24 -12.12 -0.50 12.69
C ILE A 24 -11.42 0.14 11.48
N TRP A 25 -12.14 0.41 10.39
CA TRP A 25 -11.54 1.05 9.21
C TRP A 25 -11.09 2.49 9.47
N ILE A 26 -11.85 3.25 10.26
CA ILE A 26 -11.44 4.59 10.70
C ILE A 26 -10.15 4.50 11.52
N ALA A 27 -10.09 3.56 12.48
CA ALA A 27 -8.90 3.33 13.28
C ALA A 27 -7.68 3.00 12.40
N ILE A 28 -7.82 2.06 11.46
CA ILE A 28 -6.73 1.69 10.52
C ILE A 28 -6.23 2.90 9.71
N LEU A 29 -7.12 3.81 9.29
CA LEU A 29 -6.75 4.99 8.50
C LEU A 29 -6.17 6.14 9.33
N ILE A 30 -6.52 6.25 10.62
CA ILE A 30 -5.96 7.24 11.54
C ILE A 30 -4.60 6.77 12.09
N LEU A 31 -4.40 5.46 12.18
CA LEU A 31 -3.26 4.83 12.82
C LEU A 31 -1.88 5.31 12.31
N PRO A 32 -1.62 5.46 10.98
CA PRO A 32 -0.38 6.06 10.48
C PRO A 32 -0.08 7.45 11.05
N TRP A 33 -1.10 8.32 11.15
CA TRP A 33 -0.94 9.66 11.69
C TRP A 33 -0.69 9.64 13.19
N ALA A 34 -1.48 8.84 13.93
CA ALA A 34 -1.33 8.73 15.38
C ALA A 34 0.07 8.22 15.78
N TRP A 35 0.60 7.22 15.06
CA TRP A 35 1.96 6.74 15.30
C TRP A 35 3.03 7.72 14.89
N TRP A 36 2.90 8.31 13.70
CA TRP A 36 3.85 9.32 13.25
C TRP A 36 3.95 10.46 14.26
N TYR A 37 2.81 10.93 14.77
CA TYR A 37 2.76 12.00 15.77
C TYR A 37 3.41 11.58 17.09
N SER A 38 3.21 10.34 17.57
CA SER A 38 3.80 9.89 18.82
C SER A 38 5.32 9.65 18.75
N THR A 39 5.86 9.41 17.55
CA THR A 39 7.30 9.14 17.35
C THR A 39 8.07 10.33 16.78
N THR A 40 7.40 11.46 16.54
CA THR A 40 8.00 12.63 15.90
C THR A 40 7.83 13.83 16.80
N ASP A 41 8.92 14.57 17.00
CA ASP A 41 8.90 15.82 17.75
C ASP A 41 8.60 17.05 16.85
N VAL A 42 7.48 16.98 16.11
CA VAL A 42 7.12 18.00 15.11
C VAL A 42 6.83 19.36 15.75
N THR A 43 6.35 19.35 17.00
CA THR A 43 6.11 20.55 17.79
C THR A 43 7.40 21.28 18.10
N THR A 44 8.45 20.57 18.51
CA THR A 44 9.77 21.17 18.77
C THR A 44 10.39 21.73 17.51
N TYR A 45 10.26 21.02 16.37
CA TYR A 45 10.74 21.53 15.08
C TYR A 45 10.09 22.86 14.67
N TRP A 46 8.82 23.05 15.03
CA TRP A 46 8.12 24.30 14.75
C TRP A 46 8.48 25.42 15.73
N GLN A 47 8.65 25.08 17.01
CA GLN A 47 8.93 26.05 18.07
C GLN A 47 10.38 26.55 18.07
N TYR A 48 11.34 25.64 17.89
CA TYR A 48 12.77 25.93 18.06
C TYR A 48 13.53 25.92 16.73
N GLY A 49 12.82 25.67 15.63
CA GLY A 49 13.41 25.46 14.32
C GLY A 49 13.89 24.02 14.14
N ALA A 50 13.94 23.59 12.88
CA ALA A 50 14.43 22.27 12.50
C ALA A 50 15.70 22.44 11.65
N PRO A 51 16.67 21.52 11.74
CA PRO A 51 17.75 21.48 10.77
C PRO A 51 17.20 21.42 9.32
N PRO A 52 17.93 21.95 8.32
CA PRO A 52 17.51 21.90 6.93
C PRO A 52 17.08 20.49 6.51
N GLY A 53 15.93 20.37 5.85
CA GLY A 53 15.38 19.09 5.39
C GLY A 53 14.73 18.21 6.46
N GLN A 54 14.83 18.53 7.76
CA GLN A 54 14.26 17.67 8.81
C GLN A 54 12.73 17.56 8.73
N VAL A 55 12.03 18.67 8.49
CA VAL A 55 10.56 18.66 8.32
C VAL A 55 10.14 17.77 7.15
N TRP A 56 10.84 17.87 6.00
CA TRP A 56 10.58 17.05 4.83
C TRP A 56 10.85 15.56 5.06
N TYR A 57 11.90 15.24 5.82
CA TYR A 57 12.23 13.87 6.17
C TYR A 57 11.12 13.23 7.02
N VAL A 58 10.62 13.99 7.98
CA VAL A 58 9.53 13.57 8.86
C VAL A 58 8.22 13.40 8.08
N LEU A 59 7.88 14.34 7.19
CA LEU A 59 6.71 14.22 6.31
C LEU A 59 6.82 13.02 5.37
N SER A 60 8.02 12.74 4.86
CA SER A 60 8.29 11.54 4.05
C SER A 60 7.91 10.27 4.82
N LYS A 61 8.21 10.16 6.12
CA LYS A 61 7.79 9.01 6.93
C LYS A 61 6.28 8.86 7.00
N LEU A 62 5.56 9.96 7.25
CA LEU A 62 4.09 9.95 7.28
C LEU A 62 3.50 9.45 5.96
N PHE A 63 3.99 9.99 4.83
CA PHE A 63 3.55 9.55 3.51
C PHE A 63 3.92 8.09 3.23
N GLY A 64 5.07 7.61 3.71
CA GLY A 64 5.47 6.20 3.60
C GLY A 64 4.50 5.26 4.34
N LEU A 65 4.09 5.62 5.56
CA LEU A 65 3.11 4.85 6.32
C LEU A 65 1.73 4.83 5.65
N TYR A 66 1.27 5.99 5.17
CA TYR A 66 0.02 6.05 4.41
C TYR A 66 0.10 5.28 3.09
N ALA A 67 1.22 5.36 2.37
CA ALA A 67 1.45 4.57 1.16
C ALA A 67 1.32 3.07 1.45
N ALA A 68 1.94 2.58 2.54
CA ALA A 68 1.85 1.17 2.94
C ALA A 68 0.39 0.75 3.20
N VAL A 69 -0.38 1.52 3.97
CA VAL A 69 -1.80 1.22 4.26
C VAL A 69 -2.66 1.27 3.00
N LEU A 70 -2.50 2.30 2.17
CA LEU A 70 -3.34 2.50 0.97
C LEU A 70 -3.07 1.44 -0.09
N LEU A 71 -1.79 1.11 -0.33
CA LEU A 71 -1.39 0.04 -1.23
C LEU A 71 -1.85 -1.34 -0.71
N TRP A 72 -1.73 -1.59 0.59
CA TRP A 72 -2.28 -2.81 1.21
C TRP A 72 -3.80 -2.91 1.02
N LEU A 73 -4.55 -1.84 1.27
CA LEU A 73 -6.00 -1.80 1.10
C LEU A 73 -6.40 -2.01 -0.37
N GLN A 74 -5.68 -1.37 -1.31
CA GLN A 74 -5.81 -1.60 -2.75
C GLN A 74 -5.70 -3.10 -3.10
N ALA A 75 -4.67 -3.76 -2.56
CA ALA A 75 -4.38 -5.16 -2.80
C ALA A 75 -5.50 -6.06 -2.25
N LEU A 76 -5.94 -5.82 -1.02
CA LEU A 76 -7.06 -6.56 -0.43
C LEU A 76 -8.34 -6.42 -1.27
N CYS A 77 -8.65 -5.21 -1.73
CA CYS A 77 -9.80 -4.98 -2.62
C CYS A 77 -9.74 -5.80 -3.91
N GLY A 78 -8.56 -5.89 -4.54
CA GLY A 78 -8.39 -6.69 -5.76
C GLY A 78 -8.40 -8.20 -5.50
N LEU A 79 -7.70 -8.66 -4.46
CA LEU A 79 -7.51 -10.08 -4.16
C LEU A 79 -8.75 -10.74 -3.57
N LEU A 80 -9.45 -10.05 -2.66
CA LEU A 80 -10.59 -10.62 -1.95
C LEU A 80 -11.91 -10.47 -2.70
N LYS A 81 -12.02 -9.60 -3.72
CA LYS A 81 -13.23 -9.41 -4.54
C LYS A 81 -14.00 -10.70 -4.93
N PRO A 82 -13.35 -11.77 -5.40
CA PRO A 82 -14.01 -13.02 -5.80
C PRO A 82 -14.21 -14.01 -4.64
N THR A 83 -13.76 -13.68 -3.43
CA THR A 83 -13.80 -14.55 -2.25
C THR A 83 -14.97 -14.16 -1.33
N PRO A 84 -15.44 -15.05 -0.44
CA PRO A 84 -16.47 -14.69 0.54
C PRO A 84 -16.04 -13.56 1.49
N TYR A 85 -14.73 -13.36 1.68
CA TYR A 85 -14.17 -12.31 2.53
C TYR A 85 -14.29 -10.90 1.94
N ALA A 86 -14.77 -10.76 0.69
CA ALA A 86 -15.02 -9.44 0.09
C ALA A 86 -15.96 -8.59 0.94
N ALA A 87 -16.88 -9.21 1.68
CA ALA A 87 -17.85 -8.52 2.55
C ALA A 87 -17.20 -7.77 3.72
N TRP A 88 -15.97 -8.14 4.12
CA TRP A 88 -15.24 -7.50 5.23
C TRP A 88 -14.58 -6.19 4.82
N LEU A 89 -14.47 -5.95 3.52
CA LEU A 89 -13.88 -4.74 2.98
C LEU A 89 -14.90 -3.60 2.88
N PRO A 90 -14.47 -2.35 3.06
CA PRO A 90 -15.36 -1.22 2.95
C PRO A 90 -15.90 -1.13 1.52
N SER A 91 -17.22 -0.97 1.39
CA SER A 91 -17.88 -0.89 0.09
C SER A 91 -17.34 0.26 -0.75
N TRP A 92 -17.03 1.41 -0.12
CA TRP A 92 -16.47 2.59 -0.78
C TRP A 92 -15.11 2.30 -1.43
N ALA A 93 -14.23 1.53 -0.76
CA ALA A 93 -12.89 1.23 -1.26
C ALA A 93 -12.96 0.32 -2.49
N ARG A 94 -13.89 -0.63 -2.50
CA ARG A 94 -14.15 -1.51 -3.65
C ARG A 94 -14.79 -0.75 -4.81
N ALA A 95 -15.79 0.09 -4.53
CA ALA A 95 -16.50 0.88 -5.54
C ALA A 95 -15.59 1.92 -6.20
N ARG A 96 -14.68 2.52 -5.43
CA ARG A 96 -13.78 3.59 -5.88
C ARG A 96 -12.32 3.13 -5.98
N HIS A 97 -12.10 1.86 -6.36
CA HIS A 97 -10.76 1.27 -6.48
C HIS A 97 -9.81 2.11 -7.37
N GLY A 98 -10.31 2.68 -8.48
CA GLY A 98 -9.50 3.54 -9.34
C GLY A 98 -9.04 4.84 -8.66
N ILE A 99 -9.93 5.49 -7.89
CA ILE A 99 -9.59 6.72 -7.15
C ILE A 99 -8.59 6.42 -6.04
N LEU A 100 -8.82 5.34 -5.29
CA LEU A 100 -7.88 4.89 -4.26
C LEU A 100 -6.49 4.58 -4.86
N GLY A 101 -6.44 4.05 -6.09
CA GLY A 101 -5.20 3.78 -6.79
C GLY A 101 -4.46 5.06 -7.17
N ALA A 102 -5.18 6.06 -7.68
CA ALA A 102 -4.62 7.37 -7.98
C ALA A 102 -4.09 8.08 -6.72
N ILE A 103 -4.85 8.03 -5.60
CA ILE A 103 -4.40 8.56 -4.30
C ILE A 103 -3.13 7.83 -3.84
N SER A 104 -3.08 6.50 -3.97
CA SER A 104 -1.89 5.72 -3.59
C SER A 104 -0.65 6.14 -4.39
N VAL A 105 -0.78 6.32 -5.72
CA VAL A 105 0.31 6.83 -6.56
C VAL A 105 0.75 8.22 -6.11
N LEU A 106 -0.19 9.13 -5.85
CA LEU A 106 0.13 10.48 -5.39
C LEU A 106 0.88 10.47 -4.06
N VAL A 107 0.41 9.68 -3.08
CA VAL A 107 1.04 9.56 -1.76
C VAL A 107 2.43 8.93 -1.84
N VAL A 108 2.64 7.90 -2.68
CA VAL A 108 3.97 7.33 -2.92
C VAL A 108 4.91 8.35 -3.57
N THR A 109 4.43 9.10 -4.56
CA THR A 109 5.22 10.17 -5.18
C THR A 109 5.57 11.26 -4.16
N ALA A 110 4.63 11.65 -3.30
CA ALA A 110 4.86 12.61 -2.23
C ALA A 110 5.88 12.09 -1.20
N HIS A 111 5.84 10.80 -0.86
CA HIS A 111 6.83 10.14 -0.02
C HIS A 111 8.25 10.25 -0.60
N ILE A 112 8.43 9.90 -1.87
CA ILE A 112 9.71 9.97 -2.58
C ILE A 112 10.19 11.43 -2.71
N GLY A 113 9.32 12.32 -3.16
CA GLY A 113 9.64 13.74 -3.34
C GLY A 113 10.07 14.41 -2.03
N SER A 114 9.35 14.14 -0.94
CA SER A 114 9.70 14.66 0.39
C SER A 114 11.05 14.10 0.87
N PHE A 115 11.34 12.82 0.60
CA PHE A 115 12.62 12.22 0.95
C PHE A 115 13.79 12.85 0.18
N VAL A 116 13.68 12.96 -1.14
CA VAL A 116 14.72 13.56 -1.98
C VAL A 116 14.94 15.02 -1.61
N MET A 117 13.87 15.78 -1.37
CA MET A 117 13.94 17.16 -0.88
C MET A 117 14.67 17.23 0.46
N ALA A 118 14.35 16.34 1.40
CA ALA A 118 15.00 16.30 2.71
C ALA A 118 16.50 16.06 2.64
N VAL A 119 16.96 15.09 1.82
CA VAL A 119 18.39 14.82 1.67
C VAL A 119 19.09 15.96 0.92
N SER A 120 18.44 16.52 -0.10
CA SER A 120 19.01 17.61 -0.90
C SER A 120 19.27 18.86 -0.06
N LEU A 121 18.29 19.25 0.78
CA LEU A 121 18.43 20.38 1.70
C LEU A 121 19.52 20.15 2.75
N ARG A 122 19.71 18.91 3.23
CA ARG A 122 20.78 18.59 4.19
C ARG A 122 22.18 18.67 3.58
N LYS A 123 22.32 18.30 2.31
CA LYS A 123 23.61 18.31 1.60
C LYS A 123 23.92 19.60 0.86
N ASN A 124 22.94 20.51 0.78
CA ASN A 124 23.02 21.73 -0.03
C ASN A 124 23.31 21.44 -1.53
N SER A 125 22.80 20.32 -2.03
CA SER A 125 22.96 19.83 -3.41
C SER A 125 21.73 19.03 -3.81
N ILE A 126 21.36 19.02 -5.09
CA ILE A 126 20.22 18.21 -5.53
C ILE A 126 20.63 16.74 -5.65
N GLU A 127 19.99 15.87 -4.87
CA GLU A 127 20.34 14.44 -4.78
C GLU A 127 19.57 13.57 -5.79
N TRP A 128 19.60 13.96 -7.06
CA TRP A 128 19.06 13.15 -8.18
C TRP A 128 19.59 11.71 -8.23
N PRO A 129 20.85 11.41 -7.87
CA PRO A 129 21.35 10.04 -7.88
C PRO A 129 20.55 9.06 -6.99
N LEU A 130 19.78 9.54 -6.01
CA LEU A 130 18.89 8.70 -5.20
C LEU A 130 17.72 8.10 -6.00
N LEU A 131 17.40 8.67 -7.17
CA LEU A 131 16.37 8.17 -8.09
C LEU A 131 16.92 7.18 -9.13
N LEU A 132 18.20 6.81 -9.02
CA LEU A 132 18.83 5.78 -9.84
C LEU A 132 19.11 4.54 -8.99
N PRO A 133 19.00 3.33 -9.56
CA PRO A 133 19.31 2.11 -8.83
C PRO A 133 20.78 2.09 -8.42
N ASN A 134 21.04 1.80 -7.15
CA ASN A 134 22.37 1.70 -6.57
C ASN A 134 22.35 0.65 -5.45
N VAL A 135 23.27 -0.33 -5.52
CA VAL A 135 23.35 -1.45 -4.58
C VAL A 135 24.70 -1.52 -3.86
N LYS A 136 25.43 -0.40 -3.79
CA LYS A 136 26.77 -0.34 -3.17
C LYS A 136 26.77 -0.66 -1.66
N ASP A 137 25.70 -0.31 -0.96
CA ASP A 137 25.52 -0.59 0.46
C ASP A 137 24.06 -0.90 0.79
N PHE A 138 23.81 -1.35 2.02
CA PHE A 138 22.49 -1.74 2.50
C PHE A 138 21.43 -0.63 2.36
N TYR A 139 21.81 0.61 2.62
CA TYR A 139 20.90 1.75 2.57
C TYR A 139 20.46 2.02 1.11
N HIS A 140 21.42 2.11 0.18
CA HIS A 140 21.11 2.32 -1.24
C HIS A 140 20.39 1.11 -1.85
N ALA A 141 20.76 -0.11 -1.47
CA ALA A 141 20.04 -1.31 -1.89
C ALA A 141 18.57 -1.28 -1.43
N SER A 142 18.32 -0.87 -0.19
CA SER A 142 16.96 -0.71 0.34
C SER A 142 16.16 0.36 -0.41
N ILE A 143 16.79 1.49 -0.77
CA ILE A 143 16.18 2.51 -1.64
C ILE A 143 15.85 1.93 -3.02
N THR A 144 16.75 1.14 -3.60
CA THR A 144 16.56 0.50 -4.92
C THR A 144 15.36 -0.45 -4.92
N VAL A 145 15.10 -1.18 -3.82
CA VAL A 145 13.88 -2.00 -3.66
C VAL A 145 12.63 -1.12 -3.74
N GLY A 146 12.61 0.01 -3.03
CA GLY A 146 11.48 0.95 -3.06
C GLY A 146 11.28 1.59 -4.44
N LEU A 147 12.37 1.98 -5.09
CA LEU A 147 12.36 2.56 -6.43
C LEU A 147 11.84 1.56 -7.48
N THR A 148 12.25 0.29 -7.37
CA THR A 148 11.74 -0.80 -8.21
C THR A 148 10.23 -0.97 -8.02
N ALA A 149 9.75 -0.98 -6.78
CA ALA A 149 8.32 -1.03 -6.47
C ALA A 149 7.57 0.16 -7.09
N PHE A 150 8.13 1.36 -7.01
CA PHE A 150 7.55 2.59 -7.56
C PHE A 150 7.43 2.55 -9.10
N PHE A 151 8.47 2.13 -9.82
CA PHE A 151 8.39 2.03 -11.28
C PHE A 151 7.37 0.97 -11.73
N LEU A 152 7.31 -0.16 -11.03
CA LEU A 152 6.28 -1.18 -11.27
C LEU A 152 4.86 -0.64 -10.96
N LEU A 153 4.71 0.18 -9.92
CA LEU A 153 3.46 0.87 -9.60
C LEU A 153 3.04 1.81 -10.74
N LEU A 154 3.94 2.66 -11.22
CA LEU A 154 3.67 3.58 -12.32
C LEU A 154 3.29 2.83 -13.60
N LEU A 155 3.99 1.74 -13.91
CA LEU A 155 3.68 0.88 -15.06
C LEU A 155 2.28 0.26 -14.92
N ALA A 156 1.95 -0.32 -13.77
CA ALA A 156 0.66 -0.93 -13.49
C ALA A 156 -0.51 0.07 -13.46
N ALA A 157 -0.27 1.26 -12.89
CA ALA A 157 -1.26 2.34 -12.83
C ALA A 157 -1.51 2.95 -14.21
N THR A 158 -0.45 3.23 -14.98
CA THR A 158 -0.56 3.73 -16.36
C THR A 158 -1.30 2.73 -17.24
N ALA A 159 -0.96 1.44 -17.16
CA ALA A 159 -1.67 0.40 -17.89
C ALA A 159 -3.17 0.36 -17.52
N ALA A 160 -3.51 0.49 -16.24
CA ALA A 160 -4.89 0.54 -15.78
C ALA A 160 -5.64 1.80 -16.25
N GLY A 161 -4.97 2.95 -16.32
CA GLY A 161 -5.53 4.20 -16.86
C GLY A 161 -5.77 4.12 -18.37
N LEU A 162 -4.87 3.46 -19.10
CA LEU A 162 -4.97 3.22 -20.55
C LEU A 162 -5.77 1.97 -20.92
N ARG A 163 -6.54 1.40 -20.00
CA ARG A 163 -7.25 0.11 -20.18
C ARG A 163 -8.13 0.03 -21.44
N ASN A 164 -8.67 1.16 -21.89
CA ASN A 164 -9.51 1.25 -23.09
C ASN A 164 -8.70 1.28 -24.40
N ARG A 165 -7.39 1.57 -24.33
CA ARG A 165 -6.50 1.70 -25.51
C ARG A 165 -5.64 0.46 -25.75
N ILE A 166 -5.18 -0.22 -24.69
CA ILE A 166 -4.21 -1.33 -24.79
C ILE A 166 -4.84 -2.74 -24.67
N GLY A 167 -6.17 -2.83 -24.73
CA GLY A 167 -6.89 -4.10 -24.77
C GLY A 167 -6.56 -5.05 -23.60
N PRO A 168 -6.39 -6.36 -23.80
CA PRO A 168 -6.18 -7.30 -22.69
C PRO A 168 -4.82 -7.17 -21.99
N ILE A 169 -3.86 -6.45 -22.57
CA ILE A 169 -2.50 -6.29 -22.02
C ILE A 169 -2.53 -5.61 -20.66
N TRP A 170 -3.44 -4.63 -20.44
CA TRP A 170 -3.52 -3.93 -19.15
C TRP A 170 -3.73 -4.90 -17.98
N ARG A 171 -4.49 -5.99 -18.18
CA ARG A 171 -4.73 -7.00 -17.14
C ARG A 171 -3.47 -7.79 -16.81
N ARG A 172 -2.60 -8.04 -17.79
CA ARG A 172 -1.32 -8.74 -17.58
C ARG A 172 -0.37 -7.86 -16.79
N VAL A 173 -0.23 -6.60 -17.18
CA VAL A 173 0.63 -5.63 -16.48
C VAL A 173 0.10 -5.35 -15.08
N HIS A 174 -1.21 -5.19 -14.91
CA HIS A 174 -1.81 -4.95 -13.59
C HIS A 174 -1.66 -6.15 -12.62
N ARG A 175 -1.39 -7.37 -13.12
CA ARG A 175 -1.04 -8.52 -12.27
C ARG A 175 0.34 -8.39 -11.61
N LEU A 176 1.13 -7.38 -11.93
CA LEU A 176 2.37 -7.06 -11.23
C LEU A 176 2.11 -6.42 -9.85
N MET A 177 0.89 -5.95 -9.57
CA MET A 177 0.56 -5.28 -8.32
C MET A 177 0.94 -6.06 -7.05
N PRO A 178 0.72 -7.39 -6.91
CA PRO A 178 1.22 -8.14 -5.75
C PRO A 178 2.74 -7.99 -5.54
N GLY A 179 3.53 -7.90 -6.61
CA GLY A 179 4.96 -7.62 -6.54
C GLY A 179 5.25 -6.21 -6.03
N VAL A 180 4.51 -5.20 -6.50
CA VAL A 180 4.58 -3.82 -5.99
C VAL A 180 4.35 -3.78 -4.48
N ILE A 181 3.32 -4.47 -3.98
CA ILE A 181 3.00 -4.52 -2.55
C ILE A 181 4.10 -5.22 -1.75
N ALA A 182 4.56 -6.37 -2.23
CA ALA A 182 5.61 -7.14 -1.55
C ALA A 182 6.91 -6.33 -1.44
N LEU A 183 7.35 -5.71 -2.54
CA LEU A 183 8.55 -4.87 -2.55
C LEU A 183 8.36 -3.60 -1.72
N GLY A 184 7.19 -2.97 -1.76
CA GLY A 184 6.88 -1.78 -0.95
C GLY A 184 6.90 -2.06 0.55
N LEU A 185 6.28 -3.16 1.00
CA LEU A 185 6.31 -3.59 2.41
C LEU A 185 7.73 -3.98 2.83
N LEU A 186 8.47 -4.70 1.98
CA LEU A 186 9.87 -5.05 2.22
C LEU A 186 10.74 -3.80 2.35
N HIS A 187 10.62 -2.84 1.43
CA HIS A 187 11.32 -1.56 1.50
C HIS A 187 11.04 -0.82 2.80
N GLY A 188 9.76 -0.65 3.16
CA GLY A 188 9.37 0.02 4.41
C GLY A 188 9.91 -0.69 5.65
N PHE A 189 9.97 -2.02 5.64
CA PHE A 189 10.54 -2.82 6.71
C PHE A 189 12.07 -2.67 6.82
N LEU A 190 12.79 -2.67 5.69
CA LEU A 190 14.26 -2.61 5.64
C LEU A 190 14.82 -1.24 6.03
N ILE A 191 14.20 -0.15 5.56
CA ILE A 191 14.76 1.20 5.70
C ILE A 191 14.37 1.88 7.01
N GLY A 192 13.27 1.46 7.63
CA GLY A 192 12.79 2.04 8.88
C GLY A 192 13.72 1.68 10.03
N THR A 193 14.47 2.64 10.56
CA THR A 193 15.24 2.42 11.80
C THR A 193 14.31 2.07 12.98
N GLU A 194 13.07 2.55 12.92
CA GLU A 194 12.02 2.30 13.90
C GLU A 194 11.42 0.90 13.78
N THR A 195 11.62 0.17 12.67
CA THR A 195 11.16 -1.23 12.54
C THR A 195 11.99 -2.18 13.39
N ARG A 196 13.10 -1.71 13.96
CA ARG A 196 13.92 -2.45 14.93
C ARG A 196 13.38 -2.38 16.36
N TYR A 197 12.44 -1.48 16.65
CA TYR A 197 11.90 -1.29 18.00
C TYR A 197 10.37 -1.20 17.99
N GLY A 198 9.72 -2.15 18.67
CA GLY A 198 8.32 -2.05 19.09
C GLY A 198 7.29 -2.15 17.96
N PHE A 199 6.46 -1.11 17.84
CA PHE A 199 5.16 -1.18 17.16
C PHE A 199 5.23 -1.23 15.63
N TYR A 200 6.25 -0.64 15.00
CA TYR A 200 6.37 -0.68 13.53
C TYR A 200 6.58 -2.11 13.01
N THR A 201 7.31 -2.93 13.76
CA THR A 201 7.50 -4.36 13.44
C THR A 201 6.14 -5.06 13.40
N VAL A 202 5.29 -4.85 14.41
CA VAL A 202 3.94 -5.42 14.49
C VAL A 202 3.07 -4.92 13.36
N PHE A 203 3.11 -3.62 13.08
CA PHE A 203 2.35 -3.00 11.99
C PHE A 203 2.69 -3.63 10.62
N TYR A 204 3.97 -3.65 10.23
CA TYR A 204 4.38 -4.23 8.95
C TYR A 204 4.12 -5.75 8.90
N SER A 205 4.32 -6.46 10.01
CA SER A 205 4.01 -7.90 10.09
C SER A 205 2.53 -8.17 9.90
N ALA A 206 1.64 -7.35 10.48
CA ALA A 206 0.20 -7.47 10.29
C ALA A 206 -0.23 -7.21 8.85
N LEU A 207 0.33 -6.16 8.21
CA LEU A 207 0.07 -5.88 6.79
C LEU A 207 0.55 -7.03 5.89
N ALA A 208 1.76 -7.54 6.11
CA ALA A 208 2.33 -8.64 5.35
C ALA A 208 1.53 -9.94 5.53
N LEU A 209 1.21 -10.31 6.77
CA LEU A 209 0.44 -11.51 7.08
C LEU A 209 -0.94 -11.49 6.42
N THR A 210 -1.68 -10.39 6.58
CA THR A 210 -3.03 -10.25 5.98
C THR A 210 -2.98 -10.22 4.45
N PHE A 211 -1.93 -9.63 3.87
CA PHE A 211 -1.69 -9.69 2.42
C PHE A 211 -1.44 -11.13 1.93
N ILE A 212 -0.59 -11.90 2.62
CA ILE A 212 -0.33 -13.32 2.30
C ILE A 212 -1.62 -14.14 2.42
N LEU A 213 -2.38 -13.96 3.50
CA LEU A 213 -3.68 -14.63 3.68
C LEU A 213 -4.65 -14.31 2.54
N ALA A 214 -4.69 -13.07 2.06
CA ALA A 214 -5.52 -12.68 0.93
C ALA A 214 -5.08 -13.33 -0.39
N LEU A 215 -3.78 -13.49 -0.63
CA LEU A 215 -3.24 -14.24 -1.77
C LEU A 215 -3.66 -15.72 -1.71
N VAL A 216 -3.51 -16.35 -0.55
CA VAL A 216 -3.91 -17.74 -0.34
C VAL A 216 -5.41 -17.92 -0.56
N ALA A 217 -6.24 -17.03 -0.02
CA ALA A 217 -7.69 -17.06 -0.22
C ALA A 217 -8.05 -16.95 -1.71
N ARG A 218 -7.45 -15.99 -2.42
CA ARG A 218 -7.65 -15.81 -3.88
C ARG A 218 -7.27 -17.06 -4.68
N TRP A 219 -6.14 -17.67 -4.35
CA TRP A 219 -5.65 -18.87 -5.02
C TRP A 219 -6.56 -20.08 -4.79
N ARG A 220 -7.03 -20.30 -3.56
CA ARG A 220 -7.99 -21.36 -3.22
C ARG A 220 -9.28 -21.20 -4.02
N THR A 221 -9.86 -20.00 -4.05
CA THR A 221 -11.08 -19.72 -4.82
C THR A 221 -10.88 -19.96 -6.32
N ALA A 222 -9.74 -19.55 -6.89
CA ALA A 222 -9.45 -19.78 -8.31
C ALA A 222 -9.39 -21.28 -8.66
N ARG A 223 -8.85 -22.12 -7.76
CA ARG A 223 -8.81 -23.58 -7.95
C ARG A 223 -10.20 -24.22 -7.92
N VAL A 224 -11.06 -23.80 -6.98
CA VAL A 224 -12.43 -24.33 -6.88
C VAL A 224 -13.21 -24.00 -8.16
N ILE A 225 -13.14 -22.76 -8.64
CA ILE A 225 -13.81 -22.35 -9.88
C ILE A 225 -13.30 -23.17 -11.07
N LYS A 226 -11.98 -23.39 -11.18
CA LYS A 226 -11.42 -24.19 -12.28
C LYS A 226 -11.92 -25.63 -12.27
N ARG A 227 -12.01 -26.27 -11.09
CA ARG A 227 -12.53 -27.64 -10.94
C ARG A 227 -14.03 -27.77 -11.24
N ALA A 228 -14.81 -26.72 -11.00
CA ALA A 228 -16.24 -26.72 -11.31
C ALA A 228 -16.55 -26.55 -12.81
N LEU A 229 -15.56 -26.14 -13.61
CA LEU A 229 -15.69 -25.92 -15.05
C LEU A 229 -15.08 -27.05 -15.89
N SER A 230 -14.35 -27.97 -15.27
CA SER A 230 -13.79 -29.18 -15.88
C SER A 230 -14.73 -30.36 -15.67
#